data_AF-A0A4Q9HCM4-F1
#
_entry.id   AF-A0A4Q9HCM4-F1
#
_cell.length_a   1.000
_cell.length_b   1.000
_cell.length_c   1.000
_cell.angle_alpha   90.00
_cell.angle_beta   90.00
_cell.angle_gamma   90.00
#
_symmetry.space_group_name_H-M   'P 1'
#
loop_
_entity.id
_entity.type
_entity.pdbx_description
1 polymer ?
#
loop_
_entity_poly.entity_id
_entity_poly.type
_entity_poly.pdbx_seq_one_letter_code
_entity_poly.pdbx_strand_id
1 'polypeptide(L)'
;MNDTLWKSIQQFDFDHPPGEYNFSIRLASENQWTKDFTEKAILEYKKFMYMAAISDVMVSPSAIVDTVWHQHLIFTQSYQVFCALVGRQIQHVPSTHQKEQAEQFRLAKERTSRIYHEHFGAQPKAIWEYDTMLAGLKLEPAKLKTGFLSYTVYWFSSCLQFLLITCLNLFISILIIPILFWVFSGWRSLPM
;
A
#
# COMPACT_ATOMS: atom_id res chain seq x y z
N MET A 1 -13.11 -22.62 23.11
CA MET A 1 -12.55 -22.32 21.78
C MET A 1 -12.62 -23.60 20.96
N ASN A 2 -12.86 -23.54 19.65
CA ASN A 2 -12.71 -24.72 18.79
C ASN A 2 -11.22 -24.88 18.47
N ASP A 3 -10.54 -25.71 19.26
CA ASP A 3 -9.08 -25.82 19.21
C ASP A 3 -8.58 -26.42 17.88
N THR A 4 -9.34 -27.32 17.27
CA THR A 4 -9.01 -27.91 15.97
C THR A 4 -9.04 -26.85 14.87
N LEU A 5 -10.12 -26.06 14.80
CA LEU A 5 -10.25 -24.98 13.82
C LEU A 5 -9.15 -23.93 14.02
N TRP A 6 -8.95 -23.49 15.27
CA TRP A 6 -7.92 -22.51 15.58
C TRP A 6 -6.53 -23.00 15.18
N LYS A 7 -6.19 -24.25 15.48
CA LYS A 7 -4.89 -24.82 15.11
C LYS A 7 -4.69 -24.84 13.60
N SER A 8 -5.69 -25.24 12.82
CA SER A 8 -5.63 -25.20 11.35
C SER A 8 -5.40 -23.79 10.83
N ILE A 9 -6.13 -22.80 11.38
CA ILE A 9 -5.98 -21.38 11.02
C ILE A 9 -4.58 -20.87 11.39
N GLN A 10 -4.12 -21.20 12.59
CA GLN A 10 -2.82 -20.78 13.11
C GLN A 10 -1.67 -21.32 12.25
N GLN A 11 -1.80 -22.55 11.75
CA GLN A 11 -0.78 -23.22 10.93
C GLN A 11 -0.82 -22.84 9.45
N PHE A 12 -1.87 -22.14 8.98
CA PHE A 12 -1.94 -21.70 7.59
C PHE A 12 -0.74 -20.83 7.22
N ASP A 13 -0.03 -21.22 6.16
CA ASP A 13 1.13 -20.52 5.64
C ASP A 13 0.71 -19.62 4.48
N PHE A 14 0.76 -18.30 4.70
CA PHE A 14 0.42 -17.32 3.68
C PHE A 14 1.52 -17.15 2.61
N ASP A 15 2.72 -17.66 2.86
CA ASP A 15 3.89 -17.49 1.99
C ASP A 15 4.17 -18.71 1.12
N HIS A 16 3.23 -19.66 1.04
CA HIS A 16 3.35 -20.85 0.21
C HIS A 16 2.70 -20.68 -1.19
N PRO A 17 3.36 -21.13 -2.28
CA PRO A 17 4.74 -21.61 -2.34
C PRO A 17 5.74 -20.44 -2.18
N PRO A 18 6.97 -20.73 -1.70
CA PRO A 18 7.98 -19.70 -1.51
C PRO A 18 8.36 -19.04 -2.84
N GLY A 19 8.48 -17.71 -2.82
CA GLY A 19 8.84 -16.90 -3.99
C GLY A 19 9.32 -15.51 -3.57
N GLU A 20 9.89 -14.76 -4.53
CA GLU A 20 10.52 -13.45 -4.27
C GLU A 20 9.53 -12.36 -3.83
N TYR A 21 8.23 -12.53 -4.10
CA TYR A 21 7.19 -11.55 -3.79
C TYR A 21 5.97 -12.22 -3.13
N ASN A 22 6.21 -12.92 -2.02
CA ASN A 22 5.19 -13.60 -1.24
C ASN A 22 4.32 -12.63 -0.40
N PHE A 23 3.30 -13.16 0.25
CA PHE A 23 2.28 -12.38 0.95
C PHE A 23 2.87 -11.46 2.02
N SER A 24 3.71 -11.98 2.91
CA SER A 24 4.26 -11.24 4.04
C SER A 24 5.27 -10.16 3.60
N ILE A 25 6.11 -10.46 2.60
CA ILE A 25 7.06 -9.49 2.04
C ILE A 25 6.31 -8.32 1.41
N ARG A 26 5.30 -8.62 0.58
CA ARG A 26 4.49 -7.60 -0.07
C ARG A 26 3.73 -6.75 0.94
N LEU A 27 3.08 -7.39 1.91
CA LEU A 27 2.35 -6.72 2.99
C LEU A 27 3.27 -5.75 3.78
N ALA A 28 4.46 -6.21 4.14
CA ALA A 28 5.43 -5.37 4.85
C ALA A 28 5.91 -4.19 3.99
N SER A 29 6.23 -4.45 2.72
CA SER A 29 6.73 -3.43 1.79
C SER A 29 5.71 -2.33 1.50
N GLU A 30 4.46 -2.69 1.18
CA GLU A 30 3.42 -1.72 0.81
C GLU A 30 2.98 -0.86 2.00
N ASN A 31 3.12 -1.36 3.23
CA ASN A 31 2.69 -0.65 4.44
C ASN A 31 3.85 -0.11 5.28
N GLN A 32 5.10 -0.26 4.82
CA GLN A 32 6.32 0.15 5.54
C GLN A 32 6.40 -0.45 6.95
N TRP A 33 5.96 -1.71 7.09
CA TRP A 33 5.97 -2.40 8.37
C TRP A 33 7.28 -3.14 8.60
N THR A 34 7.69 -3.21 9.85
CA THR A 34 8.77 -4.11 10.26
C THR A 34 8.30 -5.57 10.16
N LYS A 35 9.24 -6.51 9.99
CA LYS A 35 8.94 -7.94 9.96
C LYS A 35 8.12 -8.39 11.19
N ASP A 36 8.54 -7.99 12.39
CA ASP A 36 7.86 -8.33 13.65
C ASP A 36 6.43 -7.76 13.71
N PHE A 37 6.22 -6.52 13.27
CA PHE A 37 4.87 -5.96 13.22
C PHE A 37 3.98 -6.69 12.21
N THR A 38 4.52 -7.02 11.04
CA THR A 38 3.82 -7.79 10.01
C THR A 38 3.39 -9.16 10.53
N GLU A 39 4.27 -9.90 11.20
CA GLU A 39 3.96 -11.21 11.79
C GLU A 39 2.85 -11.10 12.84
N LYS A 40 2.89 -10.07 13.70
CA LYS A 40 1.83 -9.78 14.67
C LYS A 40 0.52 -9.43 14.00
N ALA A 41 0.52 -8.58 12.98
CA ALA A 41 -0.67 -8.20 12.23
C ALA A 41 -1.32 -9.42 11.54
N ILE A 42 -0.51 -10.31 10.94
CA ILE A 42 -0.97 -11.56 10.34
C ILE A 42 -1.60 -12.48 11.40
N LEU A 43 -1.01 -12.59 12.59
CA LEU A 43 -1.58 -13.37 13.68
C LEU A 43 -2.94 -12.82 14.13
N GLU A 44 -3.08 -11.50 14.25
CA GLU A 44 -4.36 -10.87 14.60
C GLU A 44 -5.40 -11.03 13.48
N TYR A 45 -4.99 -11.02 12.21
CA TYR A 45 -5.86 -11.38 11.09
C TYR A 45 -6.34 -12.83 11.16
N LYS A 46 -5.47 -13.79 11.51
CA LYS A 46 -5.87 -15.18 11.76
C LYS A 46 -6.94 -15.28 12.87
N LYS A 47 -6.77 -14.54 13.97
CA LYS A 47 -7.76 -14.48 15.06
C LYS A 47 -9.08 -13.87 14.59
N PHE A 48 -9.04 -12.80 13.80
CA PHE A 48 -10.23 -12.20 13.19
C PHE A 48 -10.98 -13.20 12.30
N MET A 49 -10.28 -13.95 11.46
CA MET A 49 -10.88 -14.95 10.59
C MET A 49 -11.49 -16.11 11.38
N TYR A 50 -10.86 -16.53 12.48
CA TYR A 50 -11.49 -17.47 13.43
C TYR A 50 -12.80 -16.92 14.00
N MET A 51 -12.82 -15.66 14.47
CA MET A 51 -14.04 -15.04 15.01
C MET A 51 -15.14 -14.94 13.95
N ALA A 52 -14.79 -14.55 12.72
CA ALA A 52 -15.71 -14.49 11.60
C ALA A 52 -16.27 -15.88 11.22
N ALA A 53 -15.49 -16.94 11.44
CA ALA A 53 -15.90 -18.33 11.22
C ALA A 53 -17.01 -18.75 12.18
N ILE A 54 -16.81 -18.50 13.48
CA ILE A 54 -17.67 -18.98 14.57
C ILE A 54 -18.85 -18.06 14.87
N SER A 55 -18.92 -16.89 14.24
CA SER A 55 -19.98 -15.91 14.47
C SER A 55 -21.06 -16.00 13.39
N ASP A 56 -22.32 -16.11 13.82
CA ASP A 56 -23.49 -16.00 12.92
C ASP A 56 -23.83 -14.54 12.56
N VAL A 57 -23.15 -13.59 13.20
CA VAL A 57 -23.37 -12.15 13.08
C VAL A 57 -22.10 -11.44 12.64
N MET A 58 -22.27 -10.27 12.05
CA MET A 58 -21.16 -9.45 11.58
C MET A 58 -20.16 -9.13 12.69
N VAL A 59 -18.88 -9.31 12.36
CA VAL A 59 -17.69 -8.84 13.09
C VAL A 59 -16.98 -7.80 12.25
N SER A 60 -16.23 -6.90 12.88
CA SER A 60 -15.55 -5.78 12.26
C SER A 60 -14.06 -5.80 12.61
N PRO A 61 -13.15 -5.82 11.61
CA PRO A 61 -11.72 -5.78 11.86
C PRO A 61 -11.26 -4.41 12.40
N SER A 62 -10.06 -4.34 12.97
CA SER A 62 -9.36 -3.06 13.13
C SER A 62 -8.79 -2.59 11.79
N ALA A 63 -8.33 -1.34 11.71
CA ALA A 63 -7.71 -0.81 10.49
C ALA A 63 -6.51 -1.66 10.03
N ILE A 64 -5.60 -2.04 10.95
CA ILE A 64 -4.45 -2.88 10.62
C ILE A 64 -4.88 -4.27 10.16
N VAL A 65 -5.84 -4.90 10.83
CA VAL A 65 -6.35 -6.23 10.44
C VAL A 65 -7.04 -6.18 9.08
N ASP A 66 -7.78 -5.11 8.81
CA ASP A 66 -8.44 -4.87 7.52
C ASP A 66 -7.42 -4.67 6.39
N THR A 67 -6.28 -4.01 6.65
CA THR A 67 -5.16 -3.94 5.70
C THR A 67 -4.64 -5.33 5.34
N VAL A 68 -4.43 -6.21 6.31
CA VAL A 68 -4.00 -7.60 6.05
C VAL A 68 -5.07 -8.35 5.25
N TRP A 69 -6.33 -8.18 5.59
CA TRP A 69 -7.44 -8.84 4.90
C TRP A 69 -7.56 -8.37 3.44
N HIS A 70 -7.52 -7.06 3.20
CA HIS A 70 -7.50 -6.49 1.85
C HIS A 70 -6.36 -7.04 1.01
N GLN A 71 -5.17 -7.13 1.60
CA GLN A 71 -4.05 -7.76 0.92
C GLN A 71 -4.38 -9.21 0.55
N HIS A 72 -4.96 -9.97 1.48
CA HIS A 72 -5.25 -11.38 1.22
C HIS A 72 -6.31 -11.58 0.14
N LEU A 73 -7.30 -10.68 0.03
CA LEU A 73 -8.28 -10.69 -1.06
C LEU A 73 -7.64 -10.56 -2.45
N ILE A 74 -6.48 -9.90 -2.56
CA ILE A 74 -5.71 -9.81 -3.82
C ILE A 74 -5.06 -11.15 -4.17
N PHE A 75 -4.65 -11.93 -3.17
CA PHE A 75 -4.12 -13.28 -3.32
C PHE A 75 -5.27 -14.30 -3.42
N THR A 76 -6.10 -14.17 -4.45
CA THR A 76 -7.39 -14.84 -4.60
C THR A 76 -7.35 -16.36 -4.38
N GLN A 77 -6.32 -17.05 -4.90
CA GLN A 77 -6.16 -18.49 -4.71
C GLN A 77 -5.89 -18.85 -3.23
N SER A 78 -4.94 -18.16 -2.60
CA SER A 78 -4.66 -18.33 -1.15
C SER A 78 -5.91 -18.03 -0.33
N TYR A 79 -6.65 -16.97 -0.67
CA TYR A 79 -7.88 -16.59 0.02
C TYR A 79 -8.94 -17.67 -0.04
N GLN A 80 -9.15 -18.26 -1.22
CA GLN A 80 -10.11 -19.34 -1.40
C GLN A 80 -9.74 -20.58 -0.59
N VAL A 81 -8.46 -20.97 -0.60
CA VAL A 81 -7.96 -22.10 0.21
C VAL A 81 -8.15 -21.82 1.70
N PHE A 82 -7.85 -20.61 2.15
CA PHE A 82 -8.01 -20.23 3.54
C PHE A 82 -9.47 -20.21 3.98
N CYS A 83 -10.38 -19.66 3.16
CA CYS A 83 -11.82 -19.70 3.43
C CYS A 83 -12.37 -21.13 3.48
N ALA A 84 -11.89 -22.02 2.59
CA ALA A 84 -12.24 -23.44 2.63
C ALA A 84 -11.78 -24.10 3.94
N LEU A 85 -10.56 -23.79 4.40
CA LEU A 85 -10.04 -24.26 5.70
C LEU A 85 -10.85 -23.71 6.88
N VAL A 86 -11.23 -22.44 6.82
CA VAL A 86 -12.07 -21.79 7.83
C VAL A 86 -13.50 -22.36 7.86
N GLY A 87 -13.93 -23.00 6.77
CA GLY A 87 -15.22 -23.68 6.65
C GLY A 87 -16.36 -22.81 6.11
N ARG A 88 -16.08 -21.56 5.70
CA ARG A 88 -17.04 -20.68 5.04
C ARG A 88 -16.35 -19.55 4.29
N GLN A 89 -17.02 -19.06 3.25
CA GLN A 89 -16.58 -17.86 2.54
C GLN A 89 -16.91 -16.61 3.37
N ILE A 90 -15.87 -15.94 3.86
CA ILE A 90 -16.02 -14.64 4.52
C ILE A 90 -16.06 -13.56 3.44
N GLN A 91 -17.12 -12.76 3.42
CA GLN A 91 -17.28 -11.68 2.43
C GLN A 91 -16.85 -10.36 3.07
N HIS A 92 -16.07 -9.58 2.31
CA HIS A 92 -15.75 -8.22 2.69
C HIS A 92 -16.89 -7.29 2.27
N VAL A 93 -17.32 -6.44 3.19
CA VAL A 93 -18.34 -5.41 2.94
C VAL A 93 -17.65 -4.06 3.12
N PRO A 94 -17.47 -3.27 2.04
CA PRO A 94 -16.87 -1.96 2.15
C PRO A 94 -17.68 -1.07 3.09
N SER A 95 -17.01 -0.35 3.99
CA SER A 95 -17.67 0.67 4.79
C SER A 95 -18.14 1.79 3.86
N THR A 96 -19.45 2.01 3.75
CA THR A 96 -19.98 3.19 3.05
C THR A 96 -20.12 4.35 4.03
N HIS A 97 -20.06 5.59 3.54
CA HIS A 97 -20.25 6.80 4.36
C HIS A 97 -21.71 7.07 4.77
N GLN A 98 -22.59 6.07 4.64
CA GLN A 98 -24.00 6.19 5.03
C GLN A 98 -24.13 6.16 6.55
N LYS A 99 -24.83 7.15 7.11
CA LYS A 99 -25.00 7.29 8.56
C LYS A 99 -25.76 6.10 9.16
N GLU A 100 -26.63 5.48 8.38
CA GLU A 100 -27.43 4.32 8.76
C GLU A 100 -26.57 3.08 9.02
N GLN A 101 -25.41 2.96 8.36
CA GLN A 101 -24.47 1.84 8.54
C GLN A 101 -23.48 2.07 9.68
N ALA A 102 -23.27 3.32 10.10
CA ALA A 102 -22.31 3.68 11.15
C ALA A 102 -22.62 2.97 12.48
N GLU A 103 -23.90 2.89 12.86
CA GLU A 103 -24.33 2.20 14.07
C GLU A 103 -24.10 0.69 13.99
N GLN A 104 -24.37 0.09 12.83
CA GLN A 104 -24.11 -1.34 12.61
C GLN A 104 -22.62 -1.67 12.74
N PHE A 105 -21.75 -0.85 12.16
CA PHE A 105 -20.30 -1.02 12.27
C PHE A 105 -19.79 -0.80 13.71
N ARG A 106 -20.35 0.17 14.45
CA ARG A 106 -20.04 0.37 15.87
C ARG A 106 -20.38 -0.87 16.69
N LEU A 107 -21.60 -1.39 16.54
CA LEU A 107 -22.04 -2.62 17.22
C LEU A 107 -21.20 -3.84 16.82
N ALA A 108 -20.82 -3.96 15.54
CA ALA A 108 -19.93 -5.01 15.08
C ALA A 108 -18.53 -4.92 15.70
N LYS A 109 -17.98 -3.71 15.87
CA LYS A 109 -16.69 -3.47 16.54
C LYS A 109 -16.73 -3.87 18.02
N GLU A 110 -17.76 -3.46 18.74
CA GLU A 110 -17.96 -3.82 20.15
C GLU A 110 -18.09 -5.34 20.33
N ARG A 111 -18.88 -5.97 19.45
CA ARG A 111 -19.02 -7.42 19.43
C ARG A 111 -17.70 -8.12 19.16
N THR A 112 -16.93 -7.62 18.20
CA THR A 112 -15.62 -8.19 17.87
C THR A 112 -14.68 -8.13 19.06
N SER A 113 -14.66 -7.01 19.78
CA SER A 113 -13.84 -6.87 21.00
C SER A 113 -14.25 -7.87 22.08
N ARG A 114 -15.57 -8.07 22.28
CA ARG A 114 -16.08 -9.07 23.23
C ARG A 114 -15.68 -10.50 22.85
N ILE A 115 -15.96 -10.91 21.61
CA ILE A 115 -15.63 -12.27 21.13
C ILE A 115 -14.11 -12.50 21.18
N TYR A 116 -13.33 -11.48 20.79
CA TYR A 116 -11.88 -11.55 20.89
C TYR A 116 -11.46 -11.80 22.34
N HIS A 117 -12.03 -11.07 23.30
CA HIS A 117 -11.69 -11.19 24.70
C HIS A 117 -11.99 -12.58 25.26
N GLU A 118 -13.16 -13.13 24.93
CA GLU A 118 -13.60 -14.47 25.34
C GLU A 118 -12.65 -15.58 24.84
N HIS A 119 -12.03 -15.41 23.67
CA HIS A 119 -11.19 -16.44 23.05
C HIS A 119 -9.68 -16.23 23.20
N PHE A 120 -9.22 -14.98 23.22
CA PHE A 120 -7.81 -14.62 23.10
C PHE A 120 -7.32 -13.63 24.17
N GLY A 121 -8.21 -13.14 25.05
CA GLY A 121 -7.88 -12.19 26.10
C GLY A 121 -7.77 -10.74 25.61
N ALA A 122 -6.80 -9.98 26.14
CA ALA A 122 -6.70 -8.56 25.81
C ALA A 122 -6.24 -8.33 24.35
N GLN A 123 -6.90 -7.39 23.66
CA GLN A 123 -6.50 -6.97 22.31
C GLN A 123 -5.20 -6.16 22.37
N PRO A 124 -4.16 -6.49 21.59
CA PRO A 124 -2.96 -5.67 21.50
C PRO A 124 -3.29 -4.32 20.86
N LYS A 125 -3.13 -3.24 21.63
CA LYS A 125 -3.43 -1.87 21.19
C LYS A 125 -2.77 -1.48 19.86
N ALA A 126 -1.52 -1.91 19.68
CA ALA A 126 -0.75 -1.65 18.46
C ALA A 126 -1.44 -2.11 17.16
N ILE A 127 -2.31 -3.13 17.24
CA ILE A 127 -3.03 -3.67 16.09
C ILE A 127 -4.51 -3.30 16.10
N TRP A 128 -5.13 -3.23 17.28
CA TRP A 128 -6.59 -3.06 17.40
C TRP A 128 -7.07 -1.64 17.71
N GLU A 129 -6.21 -0.78 18.26
CA GLU A 129 -6.55 0.61 18.63
C GLU A 129 -6.07 1.62 17.60
N TYR A 130 -4.89 1.40 17.02
CA TYR A 130 -4.24 2.32 16.09
C TYR A 130 -4.50 1.98 14.61
N ASP A 131 -4.37 2.99 13.76
CA ASP A 131 -4.53 2.91 12.31
C ASP A 131 -3.22 2.60 11.56
N THR A 132 -2.08 2.92 12.17
CA THR A 132 -0.75 2.72 11.61
C THR A 132 0.23 2.18 12.67
N MET A 133 1.30 1.52 12.23
CA MET A 133 2.36 1.01 13.11
C MET A 133 2.96 2.11 14.01
N LEU A 134 3.08 3.34 13.50
CA LEU A 134 3.76 4.44 14.18
C LEU A 134 2.82 5.31 15.02
N ALA A 135 1.50 5.17 14.90
CA ALA A 135 0.54 6.03 15.60
C ALA A 135 0.69 5.98 17.14
N GLY A 136 1.13 4.85 17.70
CA GLY A 136 1.43 4.74 19.13
C GLY A 136 2.57 5.63 19.63
N LEU A 137 3.44 6.11 18.74
CA LEU A 137 4.56 6.99 19.06
C LEU A 137 4.15 8.46 19.20
N LYS A 138 2.90 8.82 18.84
CA LYS A 138 2.36 10.20 18.90
C LYS A 138 3.30 11.23 18.24
N LEU A 139 3.87 10.86 17.10
CA LEU A 139 4.76 11.75 16.35
C LEU A 139 3.96 12.87 15.69
N GLU A 140 4.49 14.09 15.71
CA GLU A 140 3.93 15.21 14.96
C GLU A 140 4.07 14.96 13.46
N PRO A 141 3.02 15.17 12.64
CA PRO A 141 3.10 14.99 11.20
C PRO A 141 4.13 15.96 10.59
N ALA A 142 4.94 15.47 9.66
CA ALA A 142 5.91 16.31 8.97
C ALA A 142 5.20 17.42 8.19
N LYS A 143 5.50 18.69 8.49
CA LYS A 143 4.95 19.88 7.82
C LYS A 143 5.66 20.18 6.50
N LEU A 144 6.03 19.15 5.73
CA LEU A 144 6.67 19.36 4.43
C LEU A 144 5.62 19.71 3.38
N LYS A 145 5.62 20.97 2.92
CA LYS A 145 4.81 21.41 1.79
C LYS A 145 5.39 20.86 0.49
N THR A 146 5.04 19.61 0.16
CA THR A 146 5.45 18.90 -1.07
C THR A 146 5.15 19.68 -2.34
N GLY A 147 4.09 20.49 -2.37
CA GLY A 147 3.73 21.33 -3.52
C GLY A 147 4.71 22.47 -3.84
N PHE A 148 5.47 22.98 -2.87
CA PHE A 148 6.48 24.03 -3.14
C PHE A 148 7.74 23.43 -3.78
N LEU A 149 8.11 22.22 -3.35
CA LEU A 149 9.29 21.54 -3.85
C LEU A 149 9.11 21.06 -5.29
N SER A 150 7.92 20.59 -5.67
CA SER A 150 7.65 20.20 -7.05
C SER A 150 7.66 21.41 -8.01
N TYR A 151 7.05 22.53 -7.64
CA TYR A 151 6.99 23.72 -8.50
C TYR A 151 8.37 24.32 -8.78
N THR A 152 9.25 24.36 -7.76
CA THR A 152 10.62 24.84 -7.93
C THR A 152 11.42 23.95 -8.87
N VAL A 153 11.33 22.63 -8.75
CA VAL A 153 12.02 21.69 -9.66
C VAL A 153 11.54 21.84 -11.10
N TYR A 154 10.22 21.97 -11.34
CA TYR A 154 9.68 22.22 -12.68
C TYR A 154 10.15 23.54 -13.27
N TRP A 155 10.20 24.60 -12.46
CA TRP A 155 10.66 25.91 -12.88
C TRP A 155 12.14 25.89 -13.28
N PHE A 156 13.00 25.29 -12.43
CA PHE A 156 14.43 25.14 -12.73
C PHE A 156 14.67 24.30 -13.99
N SER A 157 13.96 23.18 -14.15
CA SER A 157 14.05 22.32 -15.33
C SER A 157 13.66 23.08 -16.62
N SER A 158 12.56 23.84 -16.56
CA SER A 158 12.10 24.64 -17.70
C SER A 158 13.07 25.76 -18.07
N CYS A 159 13.64 26.45 -17.07
CA CYS A 159 14.67 27.47 -17.29
C CYS A 159 15.93 26.90 -17.93
N LEU A 160 16.40 25.74 -17.44
CA LEU A 160 17.57 25.05 -18.00
C LEU A 160 17.34 24.63 -19.46
N GLN A 161 16.16 24.08 -19.76
CA GLN A 161 15.79 23.70 -21.12
C GLN A 161 15.81 24.91 -22.07
N PHE A 162 15.25 26.05 -21.64
CA PHE A 162 15.26 27.28 -22.44
C PHE A 162 16.68 27.81 -22.67
N LEU A 163 17.52 27.82 -21.64
CA LEU A 163 18.93 28.21 -21.74
C LEU A 163 19.69 27.32 -22.74
N LEU A 164 19.53 26.00 -22.67
CA LEU A 164 20.19 25.06 -23.57
C LEU A 164 19.75 25.27 -25.03
N ILE A 165 18.44 25.45 -25.28
CA ILE A 165 17.90 25.71 -26.63
C ILE A 165 18.44 27.02 -27.19
N THR A 166 18.45 28.09 -26.39
CA THR A 166 18.97 29.39 -26.84
C THR A 166 20.46 29.34 -27.13
N CYS A 167 21.26 28.69 -26.28
CA CYS A 167 22.69 28.45 -26.54
C CYS A 167 22.91 27.63 -27.82
N LEU A 168 22.14 26.57 -28.05
CA LEU A 168 22.22 25.75 -29.25
C LEU A 168 21.89 26.56 -30.51
N ASN A 169 20.83 27.36 -30.48
CA ASN A 169 20.43 28.21 -31.60
C ASN A 169 21.49 29.29 -31.92
N LEU A 170 22.09 29.90 -30.89
CA LEU A 170 23.20 30.85 -31.06
C LEU A 170 24.45 30.17 -31.64
N PHE A 171 24.78 28.96 -31.19
CA PHE A 171 25.87 28.19 -31.75
C PHE A 171 25.65 27.87 -33.23
N ILE A 172 24.45 27.42 -33.60
CA ILE A 172 24.09 27.14 -35.00
C ILE A 172 24.20 28.41 -35.84
N SER A 173 23.68 29.55 -35.38
CA SER A 173 23.64 30.78 -36.17
C SER A 173 25.00 31.45 -36.32
N ILE A 174 25.86 31.40 -35.31
CA ILE A 174 27.17 32.07 -35.32
C ILE A 174 28.25 31.19 -35.96
N LEU A 175 28.22 29.87 -35.75
CA LEU A 175 29.28 28.98 -36.20
C LEU A 175 28.86 28.16 -37.41
N ILE A 176 27.68 27.53 -37.39
CA ILE A 176 27.33 26.55 -38.43
C ILE A 176 26.83 27.24 -39.71
N ILE A 177 25.91 28.20 -39.62
CA ILE A 177 25.33 28.87 -40.80
C ILE A 177 26.40 29.58 -41.65
N PRO A 178 27.35 30.36 -41.08
CA PRO A 178 28.38 31.03 -41.87
C PRO A 178 29.35 30.06 -42.53
N ILE A 179 29.70 28.95 -41.85
CA ILE A 179 30.55 27.89 -42.42
C ILE A 179 29.84 27.22 -43.60
N LEU A 180 28.56 26.85 -43.44
CA LEU A 180 27.78 26.28 -44.54
C LEU A 180 27.65 27.26 -45.71
N PHE A 181 27.37 28.53 -45.44
CA PHE A 181 27.28 29.56 -46.47
C PHE A 181 28.61 29.73 -47.23
N TRP A 182 29.75 29.72 -46.53
CA TRP A 182 31.09 29.77 -47.13
C TRP A 182 31.40 28.53 -47.98
N VAL A 183 31.09 27.33 -47.48
CA VAL A 183 31.28 26.07 -48.22
C VAL A 183 30.44 26.02 -49.49
N PHE A 184 29.16 26.40 -49.42
CA PHE A 184 28.25 26.38 -50.58
C PHE A 184 28.52 27.51 -51.59
N SER A 185 28.97 28.68 -51.13
CA SER A 185 29.36 29.78 -52.03
C SER A 185 30.71 29.52 -52.71
N GLY A 186 31.67 28.87 -52.04
CA GLY A 186 32.96 28.49 -52.61
C GLY A 186 32.84 27.46 -53.75
N TRP A 187 31.88 26.54 -53.67
CA TRP A 187 31.62 25.55 -54.72
C TRP A 187 31.09 26.14 -56.05
N ARG A 188 30.49 27.35 -56.02
CA ARG A 188 30.03 28.04 -57.24
C ARG A 188 31.15 28.73 -58.04
N SER A 189 32.39 28.69 -57.55
CA SER A 189 33.52 29.43 -58.14
C SER A 189 34.60 28.57 -58.81
N LEU A 190 34.33 27.28 -59.06
CA LEU A 190 35.24 26.44 -59.86
C LEU A 190 35.03 26.70 -61.36
N PRO A 191 36.04 27.20 -62.10
CA PRO A 191 35.93 27.39 -63.54
C PRO A 191 35.92 26.03 -64.27
N MET A 192 35.05 25.90 -65.28
CA MET A 192 35.17 24.84 -66.30
C MET A 192 36.42 25.05 -67.16
#